data_AF-A0A9W6Z379-F1
#
_entry.id   AF-A0A9W6Z379-F1
#
_cell.length_a   1.000
_cell.length_b   1.000
_cell.length_c   1.000
_cell.angle_alpha   90.00
_cell.angle_beta   90.00
_cell.angle_gamma   90.00
#
_symmetry.space_group_name_H-M   'P 1'
#
loop_
_entity.id
_entity.type
_entity.pdbx_description
1 polymer ?
#
loop_
_entity_poly.entity_id
_entity_poly.type
_entity_poly.pdbx_seq_one_letter_code
_entity_poly.pdbx_strand_id
1 'polypeptide(L)'
;MKLLSLCVCFLFTTSTSAIVVPDINEDELIDRYSTSVKSDQEIIDSTLKTLYSIGNNKNLTECEKCKDRLFLGKSLSLTNQELIPTIWTQWCSTATKHTFDYCQQYYARNTVVNGNSGTNFANLLSLMDPASLDSDYWCSLKENGACPMPETPEIDISFMWPEKPEKAYVAPEPSNETFNVLHVSDFHIETQYKIGSEANCSSYMCCTSHSTNKLPLPEGESPVSVCRLQ
;
A
#
# COMPACT_ATOMS: atom_id res chain seq x y z
N MET A 1 24.29 -76.11 19.25
CA MET A 1 23.21 -76.92 19.84
C MET A 1 21.98 -76.03 20.01
N LYS A 2 20.92 -76.29 19.21
CA LYS A 2 19.47 -75.99 19.40
C LYS A 2 19.03 -74.50 19.43
N LEU A 3 18.27 -74.03 18.41
CA LEU A 3 16.77 -73.94 18.28
C LEU A 3 16.20 -72.75 19.11
N LEU A 4 15.26 -71.87 18.71
CA LEU A 4 14.13 -71.80 17.75
C LEU A 4 13.90 -70.29 17.41
N SER A 5 13.54 -69.81 16.21
CA SER A 5 12.29 -69.95 15.42
C SER A 5 10.98 -69.62 16.17
N LEU A 6 10.43 -68.41 15.97
CA LEU A 6 8.98 -68.20 15.99
C LEU A 6 8.57 -67.32 14.81
N CYS A 7 7.87 -67.96 13.87
CA CYS A 7 7.24 -67.39 12.71
C CYS A 7 5.78 -67.07 13.08
N VAL A 8 5.32 -65.84 12.88
CA VAL A 8 3.91 -65.48 13.00
C VAL A 8 3.36 -65.30 11.59
N CYS A 9 2.64 -66.31 11.12
CA CYS A 9 1.87 -66.28 9.88
C CYS A 9 0.62 -65.41 10.07
N PHE A 10 0.57 -64.24 9.42
CA PHE A 10 -0.70 -63.59 9.10
C PHE A 10 -1.18 -64.12 7.75
N LEU A 11 -2.24 -64.94 7.80
CA LEU A 11 -3.01 -65.32 6.62
C LEU A 11 -3.85 -64.12 6.16
N PHE A 12 -3.36 -63.40 5.15
CA PHE A 12 -4.21 -62.49 4.38
C PHE A 12 -4.76 -63.24 3.17
N THR A 13 -6.05 -63.53 3.20
CA THR A 13 -6.81 -63.98 2.04
C THR A 13 -6.86 -62.86 1.00
N THR A 14 -6.28 -63.08 -0.17
CA THR A 14 -6.31 -62.12 -1.28
C THR A 14 -7.69 -62.11 -1.93
N SER A 15 -8.51 -61.10 -1.62
CA SER A 15 -9.60 -60.69 -2.50
C SER A 15 -9.05 -59.66 -3.47
N THR A 16 -8.79 -60.08 -4.72
CA THR A 16 -8.45 -59.17 -5.81
C THR A 16 -9.70 -58.41 -6.25
N SER A 17 -9.98 -57.31 -5.57
CA SER A 17 -10.82 -56.26 -6.13
C SER A 17 -9.91 -55.35 -6.95
N ALA A 18 -10.04 -55.38 -8.29
CA ALA A 18 -9.38 -54.41 -9.13
C ALA A 18 -9.88 -53.01 -8.72
N ILE A 19 -8.97 -52.17 -8.22
CA ILE A 19 -9.24 -50.77 -8.00
C ILE A 19 -9.41 -50.16 -9.39
N VAL A 20 -10.66 -49.89 -9.77
CA VAL A 20 -10.95 -49.05 -10.93
C VAL A 20 -10.55 -47.64 -10.51
N VAL A 21 -9.38 -47.19 -10.97
CA VAL A 21 -9.04 -45.77 -10.90
C VAL A 21 -10.03 -45.08 -11.84
N PRO A 22 -10.90 -44.18 -11.35
CA PRO A 22 -11.81 -43.47 -12.22
C PRO A 22 -10.97 -42.65 -13.20
N ASP A 23 -11.28 -42.77 -14.49
CA ASP A 23 -10.66 -41.98 -15.55
C ASP A 23 -11.07 -40.52 -15.31
N ILE A 24 -10.15 -39.72 -14.80
CA ILE A 24 -10.43 -38.35 -14.43
C ILE A 24 -10.38 -37.55 -15.74
N ASN A 25 -11.54 -37.20 -16.27
CA ASN A 25 -11.63 -36.40 -17.47
C ASN A 25 -11.03 -35.00 -17.20
N GLU A 26 -9.84 -34.76 -17.75
CA GLU A 26 -9.10 -33.49 -17.61
C GLU A 26 -9.96 -32.30 -18.08
N ASP A 27 -10.79 -32.48 -19.11
CA ASP A 27 -11.69 -31.44 -19.62
C ASP A 27 -12.81 -31.10 -18.62
N GLU A 28 -13.29 -32.07 -17.84
CA GLU A 28 -14.34 -31.86 -16.82
C GLU A 28 -13.78 -31.24 -15.52
N LEU A 29 -12.49 -31.43 -15.26
CA LEU A 29 -11.76 -30.72 -14.19
C LEU A 29 -11.45 -29.28 -14.60
N ILE A 30 -11.04 -29.05 -15.84
CA ILE A 30 -10.80 -27.71 -16.39
C ILE A 30 -12.11 -26.92 -16.44
N ASP A 31 -13.23 -27.53 -16.83
CA ASP A 31 -14.54 -26.87 -16.85
C ASP A 31 -15.07 -26.54 -15.44
N ARG A 32 -14.87 -27.43 -14.45
CA ARG A 32 -15.18 -27.14 -13.03
C ARG A 32 -14.27 -26.08 -12.40
N TYR A 33 -13.01 -26.02 -12.79
CA TYR A 33 -12.07 -25.00 -12.31
C TYR A 33 -12.33 -23.65 -12.98
N SER A 34 -12.63 -23.65 -14.28
CA SER A 34 -13.01 -22.48 -15.08
C SER A 34 -14.31 -21.83 -14.58
N THR A 35 -15.29 -22.63 -14.15
CA THR A 35 -16.56 -22.11 -13.59
C THR A 35 -16.45 -21.58 -12.15
N SER A 36 -15.36 -21.87 -11.44
CA SER A 36 -15.13 -21.40 -10.06
C SER A 36 -14.24 -20.16 -9.96
N VAL A 37 -13.40 -19.89 -10.96
CA VAL A 37 -12.48 -18.75 -10.95
C VAL A 37 -13.16 -17.57 -11.64
N LYS A 38 -13.53 -16.56 -10.84
CA LYS A 38 -14.02 -15.30 -11.39
C LYS A 38 -12.93 -14.64 -12.22
N SER A 39 -13.31 -14.10 -13.37
CA SER A 39 -12.42 -13.24 -14.16
C SER A 39 -12.09 -11.95 -13.40
N ASP A 40 -10.96 -11.32 -13.73
CA ASP A 40 -10.55 -10.04 -13.16
C ASP A 40 -11.66 -8.98 -13.28
N GLN A 41 -12.36 -8.95 -14.41
CA GLN A 41 -13.46 -7.99 -14.63
C GLN A 41 -14.65 -8.26 -13.70
N GLU A 42 -15.02 -9.52 -13.48
CA GLU A 42 -16.08 -9.86 -12.53
C GLU A 42 -15.70 -9.51 -11.09
N ILE A 43 -14.41 -9.69 -10.73
CA ILE A 43 -13.89 -9.27 -9.43
C ILE A 43 -13.95 -7.75 -9.29
N ILE A 44 -13.51 -7.00 -10.32
CA ILE A 44 -13.58 -5.54 -10.36
C ILE A 44 -15.03 -5.06 -10.19
N ASP A 45 -15.95 -5.56 -11.00
CA ASP A 45 -17.35 -5.11 -11.01
C ASP A 45 -18.06 -5.43 -9.69
N SER A 46 -17.87 -6.65 -9.17
CA SER A 46 -18.47 -7.05 -7.90
C SER A 46 -17.89 -6.30 -6.70
N THR A 47 -16.59 -6.00 -6.71
CA THR A 47 -15.95 -5.20 -5.66
C THR A 47 -16.41 -3.76 -5.70
N LEU A 48 -16.44 -3.13 -6.88
CA LEU A 48 -16.94 -1.76 -7.05
C LEU A 48 -18.39 -1.63 -6.59
N LYS A 49 -19.25 -2.58 -6.97
CA LYS A 49 -20.63 -2.63 -6.50
C LYS A 49 -20.70 -2.65 -4.96
N THR A 50 -19.84 -3.43 -4.32
CA THR A 50 -19.79 -3.52 -2.86
C THR A 50 -19.29 -2.20 -2.24
N LEU A 51 -18.24 -1.60 -2.78
CA LEU A 51 -17.73 -0.29 -2.35
C LEU A 51 -18.79 0.81 -2.44
N TYR A 52 -19.54 0.86 -3.55
CA TYR A 52 -20.65 1.81 -3.71
C TYR A 52 -21.80 1.53 -2.75
N SER A 53 -22.09 0.26 -2.47
CA SER A 53 -23.10 -0.12 -1.47
C SER A 53 -22.70 0.34 -0.07
N ILE A 54 -21.43 0.18 0.32
CA ILE A 54 -20.90 0.67 1.61
C ILE A 54 -21.06 2.19 1.70
N GLY A 55 -20.61 2.93 0.67
CA GLY A 55 -20.67 4.40 0.66
C GLY A 55 -22.10 4.95 0.76
N ASN A 56 -23.06 4.30 0.10
CA ASN A 56 -24.46 4.72 0.06
C ASN A 56 -25.30 4.24 1.25
N ASN A 57 -24.74 3.40 2.13
CA ASN A 57 -25.48 2.87 3.27
C ASN A 57 -25.73 3.97 4.32
N LYS A 58 -27.00 4.35 4.49
CA LYS A 58 -27.42 5.39 5.44
C LYS A 58 -27.45 4.93 6.90
N ASN A 59 -27.34 3.63 7.14
CA ASN A 59 -27.33 3.06 8.48
C ASN A 59 -25.93 3.00 9.09
N LEU A 60 -24.89 3.29 8.29
CA LEU A 60 -23.50 3.30 8.73
C LEU A 60 -23.01 4.75 8.93
N THR A 61 -22.25 4.96 9.97
CA THR A 61 -21.44 6.16 10.18
C THR A 61 -20.30 6.22 9.16
N GLU A 62 -19.70 7.41 8.95
CA GLU A 62 -18.55 7.54 8.06
C GLU A 62 -17.36 6.69 8.52
N CYS A 63 -17.17 6.53 9.83
CA CYS A 63 -16.15 5.65 10.39
C CYS A 63 -16.40 4.19 10.00
N GLU A 64 -17.61 3.68 10.21
CA GLU A 64 -17.97 2.30 9.84
C GLU A 64 -17.82 2.06 8.34
N LYS A 65 -18.27 3.01 7.50
CA LYS A 65 -18.08 2.91 6.04
C LYS A 65 -16.60 2.82 5.67
N CYS A 66 -15.75 3.60 6.33
CA CYS A 66 -14.31 3.55 6.08
C CYS A 66 -13.72 2.19 6.47
N LYS A 67 -14.02 1.70 7.67
CA LYS A 67 -13.53 0.40 8.15
C LYS A 67 -14.04 -0.75 7.26
N ASP A 68 -15.30 -0.74 6.84
CA ASP A 68 -15.86 -1.73 5.92
C ASP A 68 -15.13 -1.76 4.57
N ARG A 69 -14.77 -0.58 4.02
CA ARG A 69 -13.92 -0.51 2.81
C ARG A 69 -12.55 -1.12 3.06
N LEU A 70 -11.94 -0.89 4.22
CA LEU A 70 -10.64 -1.48 4.56
C LEU A 70 -10.73 -3.00 4.75
N PHE A 71 -11.79 -3.53 5.35
CA PHE A 71 -12.03 -4.98 5.43
C PHE A 71 -12.15 -5.61 4.05
N LEU A 72 -12.93 -5.00 3.15
CA LEU A 72 -13.05 -5.45 1.77
C LEU A 72 -11.70 -5.38 1.05
N GLY A 73 -10.97 -4.28 1.23
CA GLY A 73 -9.64 -4.08 0.66
C GLY A 73 -8.62 -5.11 1.15
N LYS A 74 -8.60 -5.42 2.44
CA LYS A 74 -7.77 -6.48 3.04
C LYS A 74 -8.07 -7.83 2.38
N SER A 75 -9.33 -8.21 2.32
CA SER A 75 -9.73 -9.49 1.69
C SER A 75 -9.31 -9.56 0.22
N LEU A 76 -9.48 -8.47 -0.52
CA LEU A 76 -9.07 -8.41 -1.92
C LEU A 76 -7.54 -8.45 -2.05
N SER A 77 -6.80 -7.76 -1.18
CA SER A 77 -5.34 -7.69 -1.23
C SER A 77 -4.68 -9.06 -1.05
N LEU A 78 -5.30 -9.95 -0.27
CA LEU A 78 -4.78 -11.30 -0.03
C LEU A 78 -5.00 -12.25 -1.20
N THR A 79 -5.93 -11.93 -2.11
CA THR A 79 -6.30 -12.82 -3.23
C THR A 79 -5.94 -12.26 -4.60
N ASN A 80 -6.09 -10.94 -4.78
CA ASN A 80 -5.95 -10.25 -6.07
C ASN A 80 -5.37 -8.84 -5.86
N GLN A 81 -4.20 -8.75 -5.22
CA GLN A 81 -3.56 -7.47 -4.89
C GLN A 81 -3.38 -6.53 -6.09
N GLU A 82 -3.10 -7.09 -7.27
CA GLU A 82 -2.86 -6.35 -8.51
C GLU A 82 -4.09 -5.58 -9.02
N LEU A 83 -5.30 -5.96 -8.59
CA LEU A 83 -6.56 -5.32 -8.96
C LEU A 83 -6.90 -4.10 -8.08
N ILE A 84 -6.30 -3.99 -6.90
CA ILE A 84 -6.58 -2.90 -5.95
C ILE A 84 -6.40 -1.52 -6.59
N PRO A 85 -5.27 -1.22 -7.26
CA PRO A 85 -5.08 0.11 -7.84
C PRO A 85 -6.17 0.49 -8.84
N THR A 86 -6.59 -0.46 -9.69
CA THR A 86 -7.65 -0.25 -10.66
C THR A 86 -9.00 0.01 -9.98
N ILE A 87 -9.36 -0.83 -9.00
CA ILE A 87 -10.64 -0.75 -8.30
C ILE A 87 -10.74 0.53 -7.47
N TRP A 88 -9.72 0.86 -6.69
CA TRP A 88 -9.76 2.03 -5.80
C TRP A 88 -9.67 3.35 -6.56
N THR A 89 -8.93 3.43 -7.66
CA THR A 89 -8.97 4.60 -8.54
C THR A 89 -10.37 4.82 -9.11
N GLN A 90 -11.02 3.78 -9.63
CA GLN A 90 -12.37 3.87 -10.18
C GLN A 90 -13.38 4.29 -9.11
N TRP A 91 -13.35 3.62 -7.95
CA TRP A 91 -14.20 3.97 -6.82
C TRP A 91 -13.99 5.42 -6.38
N CYS A 92 -12.73 5.85 -6.17
CA CYS A 92 -12.42 7.20 -5.74
C CYS A 92 -12.97 8.24 -6.72
N SER A 93 -12.74 8.03 -8.02
CA SER A 93 -13.15 8.97 -9.07
C SER A 93 -14.67 9.15 -9.19
N THR A 94 -15.44 8.17 -8.72
CA THR A 94 -16.91 8.14 -8.87
C THR A 94 -17.65 8.42 -7.56
N ALA A 95 -17.18 7.85 -6.45
CA ALA A 95 -17.87 7.89 -5.17
C ALA A 95 -17.48 9.08 -4.29
N THR A 96 -16.36 9.74 -4.57
CA THR A 96 -15.83 10.82 -3.73
C THR A 96 -15.94 12.17 -4.41
N LYS A 97 -15.67 13.25 -3.67
CA LYS A 97 -15.62 14.61 -4.22
C LYS A 97 -14.22 15.00 -4.71
N HIS A 98 -13.29 14.05 -4.76
CA HIS A 98 -11.93 14.31 -5.19
C HIS A 98 -11.82 14.44 -6.72
N THR A 99 -10.78 15.13 -7.18
CA THR A 99 -10.47 15.22 -8.61
C THR A 99 -9.92 13.89 -9.12
N PHE A 100 -10.00 13.67 -10.43
CA PHE A 100 -9.39 12.49 -11.06
C PHE A 100 -7.89 12.39 -10.74
N ASP A 101 -7.16 13.50 -10.82
CA ASP A 101 -5.72 13.55 -10.51
C ASP A 101 -5.42 13.17 -9.05
N TYR A 102 -6.28 13.58 -8.11
CA TYR A 102 -6.15 13.16 -6.72
C TYR A 102 -6.30 11.63 -6.61
N CYS A 103 -7.35 11.06 -7.19
CA CYS A 103 -7.56 9.61 -7.15
C CYS A 103 -6.42 8.83 -7.80
N GLN A 104 -5.86 9.34 -8.90
CA GLN A 104 -4.68 8.76 -9.53
C GLN A 104 -3.47 8.78 -8.62
N GLN A 105 -3.18 9.92 -7.98
CA GLN A 105 -2.02 10.08 -7.10
C GLN A 105 -2.04 9.07 -5.94
N TYR A 106 -3.21 8.85 -5.32
CA TYR A 106 -3.33 8.01 -4.13
C TYR A 106 -3.55 6.53 -4.45
N TYR A 107 -4.32 6.22 -5.49
CA TYR A 107 -4.79 4.86 -5.74
C TYR A 107 -4.29 4.23 -7.03
N ALA A 108 -3.75 4.99 -7.99
CA ALA A 108 -3.21 4.38 -9.20
C ALA A 108 -1.88 3.66 -8.93
N ARG A 109 -1.58 2.69 -9.80
CA ARG A 109 -0.37 1.88 -9.73
C ARG A 109 0.87 2.78 -9.80
N ASN A 110 1.86 2.47 -8.95
CA ASN A 110 3.19 3.05 -9.06
C ASN A 110 3.91 2.43 -10.26
N THR A 111 4.50 3.24 -11.13
CA THR A 111 5.26 2.77 -12.29
C THR A 111 6.59 3.50 -12.41
N VAL A 112 7.47 3.04 -13.29
CA VAL A 112 8.72 3.74 -13.61
C VAL A 112 8.50 5.13 -14.23
N VAL A 113 7.27 5.43 -14.70
CA VAL A 113 6.92 6.71 -15.33
C VAL A 113 6.15 7.60 -14.35
N ASN A 114 5.31 7.02 -13.49
CA ASN A 114 4.41 7.76 -12.60
C ASN A 114 4.57 7.31 -11.15
N GLY A 115 4.98 8.23 -10.28
CA GLY A 115 5.08 8.03 -8.84
C GLY A 115 3.73 8.15 -8.13
N ASN A 116 2.90 7.10 -8.19
CA ASN A 116 1.62 7.03 -7.48
C ASN A 116 1.69 6.12 -6.26
N SER A 117 0.73 6.26 -5.34
CA SER A 117 0.73 5.52 -4.07
C SER A 117 -0.09 4.24 -4.08
N GLY A 118 -0.79 3.90 -5.16
CA GLY A 118 -1.75 2.77 -5.18
C GLY A 118 -1.12 1.40 -4.90
N THR A 119 0.10 1.17 -5.36
CA THR A 119 0.84 -0.07 -5.02
C THR A 119 1.17 -0.13 -3.52
N ASN A 120 1.55 1.00 -2.92
CA ASN A 120 1.79 1.09 -1.48
C ASN A 120 0.49 0.92 -0.70
N PHE A 121 -0.61 1.47 -1.19
CA PHE A 121 -1.93 1.28 -0.62
C PHE A 121 -2.37 -0.19 -0.64
N ALA A 122 -2.14 -0.90 -1.74
CA ALA A 122 -2.40 -2.33 -1.83
C ALA A 122 -1.55 -3.15 -0.84
N ASN A 123 -0.26 -2.81 -0.67
CA ASN A 123 0.60 -3.39 0.35
C ASN A 123 0.13 -3.07 1.77
N LEU A 124 -0.32 -1.85 2.02
CA LEU A 124 -0.88 -1.46 3.32
C LEU A 124 -2.11 -2.29 3.63
N LEU A 125 -3.02 -2.45 2.67
CA LEU A 125 -4.19 -3.30 2.83
C LEU A 125 -3.80 -4.76 3.13
N SER A 126 -2.73 -5.30 2.53
CA SER A 126 -2.31 -6.67 2.81
C SER A 126 -1.66 -6.85 4.18
N LEU A 127 -1.11 -5.80 4.78
CA LEU A 127 -0.44 -5.85 6.07
C LEU A 127 -1.33 -5.43 7.25
N MET A 128 -2.16 -4.40 7.08
CA MET A 128 -2.93 -3.82 8.17
C MET A 128 -3.94 -4.80 8.78
N ASP A 129 -4.30 -4.59 10.04
CA ASP A 129 -5.45 -5.23 10.67
C ASP A 129 -6.64 -4.24 10.72
N PRO A 130 -7.68 -4.43 9.88
CA PRO A 130 -8.85 -3.54 9.87
C PRO A 130 -9.70 -3.57 11.15
N ALA A 131 -9.49 -4.56 12.03
CA ALA A 131 -10.14 -4.65 13.33
C ALA A 131 -9.39 -3.90 14.44
N SER A 132 -8.21 -3.36 14.14
CA SER A 132 -7.31 -2.72 15.10
C SER A 132 -7.24 -1.18 14.94
N LEU A 133 -6.37 -0.55 15.74
CA LEU A 133 -6.02 0.87 15.66
C LEU A 133 -5.51 1.29 14.27
N ASP A 134 -4.98 0.36 13.46
CA ASP A 134 -4.55 0.65 12.09
C ASP A 134 -5.67 1.29 11.27
N SER A 135 -6.88 0.73 11.40
CA SER A 135 -8.06 1.23 10.70
C SER A 135 -8.51 2.59 11.21
N ASP A 136 -8.47 2.79 12.53
CA ASP A 136 -8.92 4.03 13.16
C ASP A 136 -7.97 5.19 12.79
N TYR A 137 -6.65 4.94 12.81
CA TYR A 137 -5.66 5.90 12.33
C TYR A 137 -5.82 6.18 10.83
N TRP A 138 -5.97 5.15 10.00
CA TRP A 138 -6.17 5.34 8.56
C TRP A 138 -7.41 6.19 8.28
N CYS A 139 -8.55 5.82 8.86
CA CYS A 139 -9.81 6.51 8.65
C CYS A 139 -9.82 7.93 9.21
N SER A 140 -9.11 8.19 10.32
CA SER A 140 -8.94 9.54 10.85
C SER A 140 -8.07 10.41 9.93
N LEU A 141 -6.92 9.89 9.49
CA LEU A 141 -5.89 10.66 8.77
C LEU A 141 -6.12 10.76 7.26
N LYS A 142 -6.69 9.73 6.63
CA LYS A 142 -6.79 9.60 5.16
C LYS A 142 -8.20 9.80 4.63
N GLU A 143 -9.23 9.68 5.47
CA GLU A 143 -10.64 9.79 5.08
C GLU A 143 -11.33 10.96 5.78
N ASN A 144 -10.64 12.12 5.79
CA ASN A 144 -11.16 13.41 6.27
C ASN A 144 -11.78 13.36 7.69
N GLY A 145 -11.13 12.64 8.61
CA GLY A 145 -11.61 12.51 9.98
C GLY A 145 -12.84 11.61 10.13
N ALA A 146 -13.03 10.61 9.24
CA ALA A 146 -14.17 9.69 9.29
C ALA A 146 -14.29 8.99 10.65
N CYS A 147 -13.16 8.63 11.27
CA CYS A 147 -13.08 8.12 12.64
C CYS A 147 -12.42 9.15 13.57
N PRO A 148 -12.78 9.15 14.88
CA PRO A 148 -12.04 9.89 15.90
C PRO A 148 -10.56 9.51 15.89
N MET A 149 -9.67 10.47 16.09
CA MET A 149 -8.23 10.20 16.20
C MET A 149 -7.96 9.39 17.47
N PRO A 150 -7.38 8.18 17.38
CA PRO A 150 -7.02 7.41 18.56
C PRO A 150 -5.86 8.06 19.32
N GLU A 151 -5.82 7.85 20.65
CA GLU A 151 -4.65 8.20 21.45
C GLU A 151 -3.45 7.33 21.07
N THR A 152 -2.29 7.95 20.94
CA THR A 152 -1.03 7.24 20.68
C THR A 152 -0.72 6.31 21.85
N PRO A 153 -0.54 5.00 21.62
CA PRO A 153 -0.12 4.09 22.67
C PRO A 153 1.18 4.56 23.31
N GLU A 154 1.22 4.59 24.65
CA GLU A 154 2.47 4.87 25.36
C GLU A 154 3.42 3.68 25.18
N ILE A 155 4.58 3.93 24.56
CA ILE A 155 5.64 2.94 24.40
C ILE A 155 6.74 3.27 25.40
N ASP A 156 6.90 2.42 26.42
CA ASP A 156 8.05 2.51 27.32
C ASP A 156 9.28 1.90 26.65
N ILE A 157 10.15 2.79 26.20
CA ILE A 157 11.46 2.45 25.65
C ILE A 157 12.60 2.90 26.57
N SER A 158 12.32 3.25 27.83
CA SER A 158 13.30 3.78 28.80
C SER A 158 14.55 2.90 28.95
N PHE A 159 14.42 1.60 28.69
CA PHE A 159 15.55 0.65 28.67
C PHE A 159 16.67 1.03 27.67
N MET A 160 16.38 1.76 26.59
CA MET A 160 17.42 2.22 25.64
C MET A 160 18.14 3.48 26.12
N TRP A 161 17.65 4.15 27.17
CA TRP A 161 18.24 5.34 27.78
C TRP A 161 18.64 5.04 29.24
N PRO A 162 19.69 4.22 29.47
CA PRO A 162 20.20 4.00 30.81
C PRO A 162 20.66 5.31 31.44
N GLU A 163 20.83 5.28 32.77
CA GLU A 163 21.32 6.44 33.51
C GLU A 163 22.57 7.02 32.84
N LYS A 164 22.51 8.32 32.55
CA LYS A 164 23.57 9.03 31.87
C LYS A 164 24.84 8.94 32.73
N PRO A 165 25.96 8.37 32.23
CA PRO A 165 27.18 8.27 33.03
C PRO A 165 27.69 9.65 33.45
N GLU A 166 28.26 9.76 34.66
CA GLU A 166 28.74 11.05 35.21
C GLU A 166 29.69 11.79 34.25
N LYS A 167 30.57 11.05 33.57
CA LYS A 167 31.51 11.60 32.57
C LYS A 167 30.84 12.29 31.39
N ALA A 168 29.59 11.96 31.07
CA ALA A 168 28.86 12.56 29.95
C ALA A 168 28.23 13.91 30.29
N TYR A 169 28.29 14.34 31.56
CA TYR A 169 27.95 15.70 31.98
C TYR A 169 29.11 16.67 31.83
N VAL A 170 30.32 16.17 31.62
CA VAL A 170 31.53 16.96 31.45
C VAL A 170 31.98 16.87 30.00
N ALA A 171 32.17 18.02 29.35
CA ALA A 171 32.75 18.03 28.01
C ALA A 171 34.19 17.47 28.09
N PRO A 172 34.64 16.69 27.09
CA PRO A 172 36.02 16.22 27.06
C PRO A 172 36.99 17.41 26.97
N GLU A 173 38.16 17.27 27.61
CA GLU A 173 39.22 18.28 27.51
C GLU A 173 39.62 18.48 26.04
N PRO A 174 39.67 19.73 25.53
CA PRO A 174 40.07 19.99 24.16
C PRO A 174 41.48 19.48 23.90
N SER A 175 41.65 18.66 22.86
CA SER A 175 42.98 18.35 22.33
C SER A 175 43.51 19.52 21.52
N ASN A 176 44.84 19.64 21.38
CA ASN A 176 45.47 20.56 20.41
C ASN A 176 45.40 20.04 18.96
N GLU A 177 44.60 18.99 18.71
CA GLU A 177 44.36 18.39 17.41
C GLU A 177 42.99 18.83 16.89
N THR A 178 42.89 19.08 15.59
CA THR A 178 41.65 19.43 14.90
C THR A 178 41.46 18.52 13.70
N PHE A 179 40.20 18.31 13.31
CA PHE A 179 39.85 17.62 12.08
C PHE A 179 38.70 18.36 11.41
N ASN A 180 38.62 18.25 10.08
CA ASN A 180 37.59 18.89 9.28
C ASN A 180 36.39 17.94 9.15
N VAL A 181 35.19 18.45 9.41
CA VAL A 181 33.94 17.73 9.19
C VAL A 181 33.16 18.42 8.06
N LEU A 182 32.93 17.70 6.98
CA LEU A 182 31.98 18.11 5.94
C LEU A 182 30.66 17.37 6.19
N HIS A 183 29.63 18.11 6.57
CA HIS A 183 28.27 17.59 6.66
C HIS A 183 27.43 18.25 5.56
N VAL A 184 26.92 17.43 4.64
CA VAL A 184 26.00 17.88 3.59
C VAL A 184 24.74 17.03 3.69
N SER A 185 23.59 17.69 3.72
CA SER A 185 22.27 17.06 3.79
C SER A 185 21.35 17.64 2.69
N ASP A 186 20.18 17.00 2.51
CA ASP A 186 19.09 17.52 1.66
C ASP A 186 19.45 17.74 0.18
N PHE A 187 20.21 16.81 -0.40
CA PHE A 187 20.42 16.74 -1.85
C PHE A 187 19.13 16.32 -2.57
N HIS A 188 18.29 17.28 -2.91
CA HIS A 188 17.16 17.09 -3.80
C HIS A 188 17.58 17.21 -5.26
N ILE A 189 17.92 16.07 -5.86
CA ILE A 189 18.29 16.00 -7.28
C ILE A 189 17.02 15.99 -8.13
N GLU A 190 16.71 17.14 -8.74
CA GLU A 190 15.65 17.25 -9.74
C GLU A 190 16.22 16.97 -11.14
N THR A 191 16.05 15.73 -11.60
CA THR A 191 16.59 15.27 -12.89
C THR A 191 16.01 15.99 -14.11
N GLN A 192 14.85 16.64 -13.95
CA GLN A 192 14.18 17.40 -14.99
C GLN A 192 14.33 18.92 -14.80
N TYR A 193 15.28 19.35 -13.95
CA TYR A 193 15.53 20.77 -13.71
C TYR A 193 15.89 21.45 -15.03
N LYS A 194 15.14 22.49 -15.36
CA LYS A 194 15.29 23.22 -16.62
C LYS A 194 15.46 24.70 -16.36
N ILE A 195 16.65 25.21 -16.66
CA ILE A 195 16.91 26.66 -16.64
C ILE A 195 15.91 27.38 -17.54
N GLY A 196 15.37 28.51 -17.07
CA GLY A 196 14.39 29.31 -17.79
C GLY A 196 12.96 28.78 -17.72
N SER A 197 12.71 27.64 -17.07
CA SER A 197 11.34 27.18 -16.81
C SER A 197 10.66 28.00 -15.72
N GLU A 198 9.33 27.93 -15.69
CA GLU A 198 8.49 28.65 -14.72
C GLU A 198 8.85 28.24 -13.29
N ALA A 199 9.16 29.24 -12.47
CA ALA A 199 9.52 29.08 -11.06
C ALA A 199 8.33 29.26 -10.11
N ASN A 200 7.27 29.95 -10.55
CA ASN A 200 6.04 30.17 -9.77
C ASN A 200 4.86 29.44 -10.42
N CYS A 201 5.03 28.14 -10.59
CA CYS A 201 4.02 27.28 -11.18
C CYS A 201 2.88 26.96 -10.19
N SER A 202 1.75 26.49 -10.70
CA SER A 202 0.63 25.98 -9.89
C SER A 202 0.75 24.49 -9.53
N SER A 203 1.84 23.83 -9.95
CA SER A 203 2.16 22.45 -9.63
C SER A 203 2.86 22.34 -8.26
N TYR A 204 2.95 21.14 -7.68
CA TYR A 204 3.65 20.92 -6.40
C TYR A 204 5.16 21.25 -6.47
N MET A 205 5.79 20.98 -7.62
CA MET A 205 7.21 21.25 -7.87
C MET A 205 7.37 21.95 -9.22
N CYS A 206 8.09 23.08 -9.21
CA CYS A 206 8.33 23.91 -10.38
C CYS A 206 9.74 23.69 -10.92
N CYS A 207 10.23 24.59 -11.77
CA CYS A 207 11.54 24.49 -12.39
C CYS A 207 11.79 23.27 -13.29
N THR A 208 10.73 22.64 -13.78
CA THR A 208 10.83 21.53 -14.73
C THR A 208 10.18 21.89 -16.06
N SER A 209 10.38 21.05 -17.08
CA SER A 209 9.61 21.14 -18.33
C SER A 209 8.11 20.93 -18.15
N HIS A 210 7.67 20.44 -16.99
CA HIS A 210 6.28 20.12 -16.68
C HIS A 210 5.64 21.14 -15.72
N SER A 211 6.33 22.24 -15.41
CA SER A 211 5.73 23.36 -14.68
C SER A 211 4.50 23.87 -15.41
N THR A 212 3.33 23.86 -14.76
CA THR A 212 2.08 24.35 -15.34
C THR A 212 1.47 25.44 -14.47
N ASN A 213 0.81 26.42 -15.10
CA ASN A 213 0.03 27.45 -14.42
C ASN A 213 -1.46 27.20 -14.63
N LYS A 214 -2.25 27.33 -13.55
CA LYS A 214 -3.72 27.27 -13.65
C LYS A 214 -4.30 28.47 -14.41
N LEU A 215 -3.60 29.60 -14.37
CA LEU A 215 -3.99 30.83 -15.04
C LEU A 215 -3.02 31.11 -16.19
N PRO A 216 -3.51 31.65 -17.32
CA PRO A 216 -2.63 32.10 -18.40
C PRO A 216 -1.78 33.29 -17.93
N LEU A 217 -0.60 33.44 -18.53
CA LEU A 217 0.23 34.62 -18.31
C LEU A 217 -0.54 35.88 -18.76
N PRO A 218 -0.49 36.99 -18.00
CA PRO A 218 -1.02 38.27 -18.46
C PRO A 218 -0.39 38.68 -19.79
N GLU A 219 -1.21 39.21 -20.69
CA GLU A 219 -0.77 39.59 -22.04
C GLU A 219 0.29 40.71 -21.96
N GLY A 220 1.48 40.47 -22.51
CA GLY A 220 2.58 41.44 -22.54
C GLY A 220 3.58 41.36 -21.38
N GLU A 221 3.39 40.46 -20.42
CA GLU A 221 4.37 40.21 -19.36
C GLU A 221 5.29 39.04 -19.70
N SER A 222 6.61 39.25 -19.60
CA SER A 222 7.57 38.13 -19.59
C SER A 222 7.42 37.36 -18.26
N PRO A 223 7.64 36.03 -18.22
CA PRO A 223 7.56 35.26 -16.98
C PRO A 223 8.51 35.88 -15.95
N VAL A 224 7.93 36.51 -14.93
CA VAL A 224 8.66 37.32 -13.94
C VAL A 224 9.51 36.42 -13.03
N SER A 225 9.18 35.13 -12.96
CA SER A 225 9.80 34.11 -12.12
C SER A 225 10.29 32.93 -12.95
N VAL A 226 11.56 32.97 -13.35
CA VAL A 226 12.22 31.86 -14.08
C VAL A 226 13.34 31.24 -13.26
N CYS A 227 13.49 29.92 -13.35
CA CYS A 227 14.51 29.18 -12.62
C CYS A 227 15.89 29.41 -13.24
N ARG A 228 16.91 29.63 -12.41
CA ARG A 228 18.28 29.97 -12.82
C ARG A 228 19.28 29.04 -12.13
N LEU A 229 20.49 28.93 -12.65
CA LEU A 229 21.57 28.28 -11.90
C LEU A 229 21.86 29.11 -10.65
N GLN A 230 21.87 28.46 -9.49
CA GLN A 230 22.32 29.03 -8.22
C GLN A 230 23.84 28.99 -8.12
#